data_AF-A0A1G4SPT1-F1
#
_entry.id   AF-A0A1G4SPT1-F1
#
_cell.length_a   1.000
_cell.length_b   1.000
_cell.length_c   1.000
_cell.angle_alpha   90.00
_cell.angle_beta   90.00
_cell.angle_gamma   90.00
#
_symmetry.space_group_name_H-M   'P 1'
#
loop_
_entity.id
_entity.type
_entity.pdbx_description
1 polymer ?
#
loop_
_entity_poly.entity_id
_entity_poly.type
_entity_poly.pdbx_seq_one_letter_code
_entity_poly.pdbx_strand_id
1 'polypeptide(L)'
;MKPKHHLYLDQDLSDELERLAAAPGTTKSAIACEALRKFFKHKGSGEHDAAIRMRLDRLSRAHERLARDVEVILESLTVYVKYDFMLTAHLPEPDKVSAAKGRERFDRFTHTVGNSLAQAHRQNEPAQLANEEDVYRPGDQK
;
A
#
# COMPACT_ATOMS: atom_id res chain seq x y z
N MET A 1 -35.51 -24.94 9.30
CA MET A 1 -36.28 -24.86 8.03
C MET A 1 -35.76 -23.70 7.20
N LYS A 2 -35.69 -23.85 5.87
CA LYS A 2 -35.39 -22.73 4.97
C LYS A 2 -36.70 -22.00 4.65
N PRO A 3 -36.83 -20.68 4.86
CA PRO A 3 -38.04 -19.94 4.51
C PRO A 3 -38.26 -19.96 3.00
N LYS A 4 -39.53 -20.10 2.57
CA LYS A 4 -39.90 -20.07 1.16
C LYS A 4 -40.21 -18.63 0.75
N HIS A 5 -39.51 -18.14 -0.27
CA HIS A 5 -39.78 -16.83 -0.88
C HIS A 5 -40.40 -17.03 -2.26
N HIS A 6 -41.44 -16.28 -2.56
CA HIS A 6 -42.07 -16.22 -3.88
C HIS A 6 -41.56 -14.97 -4.59
N LEU A 7 -40.94 -15.15 -5.76
CA LEU A 7 -40.33 -14.09 -6.54
C LEU A 7 -40.85 -14.22 -7.98
N TYR A 8 -41.13 -13.10 -8.61
CA TYR A 8 -41.42 -13.04 -10.04
C TYR A 8 -40.12 -12.84 -10.79
N LEU A 9 -39.91 -13.64 -11.83
CA LEU A 9 -38.79 -13.54 -12.76
C LEU A 9 -39.40 -13.17 -14.12
N ASP A 10 -38.72 -12.31 -14.88
CA ASP A 10 -39.05 -12.13 -16.28
C ASP A 10 -38.77 -13.41 -17.08
N GLN A 11 -39.31 -13.47 -18.31
CA GLN A 11 -39.25 -14.68 -19.13
C GLN A 11 -37.81 -15.06 -19.47
N ASP A 12 -36.99 -14.09 -19.88
CA ASP A 12 -35.60 -14.32 -20.28
C ASP A 12 -34.77 -14.88 -19.10
N LEU A 13 -34.97 -14.33 -17.89
CA LEU A 13 -34.29 -14.78 -16.68
C LEU A 13 -34.77 -16.15 -16.20
N SER A 14 -36.06 -16.45 -16.40
CA SER A 14 -36.61 -17.77 -16.10
C SER A 14 -36.00 -18.84 -17.01
N ASP A 15 -35.93 -18.57 -18.31
CA ASP A 15 -35.34 -19.48 -19.30
C ASP A 15 -33.86 -19.73 -19.03
N GLU A 16 -33.12 -18.68 -18.65
CA GLU A 16 -31.72 -18.78 -18.27
C GLU A 16 -31.52 -19.63 -17.00
N LEU A 17 -32.37 -19.43 -15.99
CA LEU A 17 -32.33 -20.21 -14.75
C LEU A 17 -32.67 -21.69 -15.01
N GLU A 18 -33.63 -21.96 -15.90
CA GLU A 18 -33.98 -23.31 -16.36
C GLU A 18 -32.77 -23.99 -16.99
N ARG A 19 -32.10 -23.29 -17.91
CA ARG A 19 -30.90 -23.76 -18.61
C ARG A 19 -29.75 -24.07 -17.65
N LEU A 20 -29.48 -23.18 -16.70
CA LEU A 20 -28.42 -23.38 -15.70
C LEU A 20 -28.75 -24.51 -14.72
N ALA A 21 -30.03 -24.68 -14.37
CA ALA A 21 -30.48 -25.75 -13.49
C ALA A 21 -30.53 -27.13 -14.15
N ALA A 22 -30.47 -27.20 -15.48
CA ALA A 22 -30.39 -28.45 -16.22
C ALA A 22 -29.03 -29.17 -16.04
N ALA A 23 -28.01 -28.48 -15.53
CA ALA A 23 -26.71 -29.09 -15.23
C ALA A 23 -26.79 -30.08 -14.04
N PRO A 24 -26.10 -31.24 -14.09
CA PRO A 24 -26.10 -32.19 -12.99
C PRO A 24 -25.56 -31.57 -11.69
N GLY A 25 -26.25 -31.81 -10.57
CA GLY A 25 -25.79 -31.43 -9.24
C GLY A 25 -26.16 -30.02 -8.77
N THR A 26 -26.95 -29.26 -9.53
CA THR A 26 -27.47 -27.96 -9.10
C THR A 26 -29.00 -27.91 -9.16
N THR A 27 -29.59 -26.95 -8.45
CA THR A 27 -31.04 -26.71 -8.45
C THR A 27 -31.30 -25.22 -8.62
N LYS A 28 -32.46 -24.84 -9.16
CA LYS A 28 -32.88 -23.43 -9.28
C LYS A 28 -32.73 -22.67 -7.96
N SER A 29 -33.11 -23.30 -6.85
CA SER A 29 -32.97 -22.71 -5.51
C SER A 29 -31.52 -22.55 -5.08
N ALA A 30 -30.64 -23.50 -5.40
CA ALA A 30 -29.21 -23.40 -5.09
C ALA A 30 -28.56 -22.25 -5.88
N ILE A 31 -28.85 -22.14 -7.18
CA ILE A 31 -28.36 -21.07 -8.05
C ILE A 31 -28.84 -19.71 -7.55
N ALA A 32 -30.14 -19.58 -7.26
CA ALA A 32 -30.70 -18.32 -6.75
C ALA A 32 -30.09 -17.92 -5.40
N CYS A 33 -29.92 -18.88 -4.48
CA CYS A 33 -29.27 -18.62 -3.20
C CYS A 33 -27.82 -18.16 -3.35
N GLU A 34 -27.07 -18.78 -4.26
CA GLU A 34 -25.67 -18.41 -4.53
C GLU A 34 -25.57 -17.04 -5.17
N ALA A 35 -26.40 -16.75 -6.17
CA ALA A 35 -26.46 -15.46 -6.83
C ALA A 35 -26.79 -14.34 -5.82
N LEU A 36 -27.78 -14.56 -4.94
CA LEU A 36 -28.13 -13.60 -3.88
C LEU A 36 -26.99 -13.41 -2.87
N ARG A 37 -26.30 -14.48 -2.45
CA ARG A 37 -25.11 -14.34 -1.58
C ARG A 37 -24.01 -13.52 -2.26
N LYS A 38 -23.73 -13.78 -3.54
CA LYS A 38 -22.74 -13.02 -4.32
C LYS A 38 -23.17 -11.55 -4.42
N PHE A 39 -24.43 -11.29 -4.74
CA PHE A 39 -24.99 -9.95 -4.81
C PHE A 39 -24.86 -9.20 -3.48
N PHE A 40 -25.23 -9.80 -2.35
CA PHE A 40 -25.09 -9.15 -1.04
C PHE A 40 -23.63 -8.93 -0.65
N LYS A 41 -22.75 -9.88 -0.96
CA LYS A 41 -21.30 -9.72 -0.74
C LYS A 41 -20.71 -8.58 -1.57
N HIS A 42 -21.15 -8.41 -2.82
CA HIS A 42 -20.65 -7.38 -3.73
C HIS A 42 -21.30 -6.01 -3.49
N LYS A 43 -22.55 -5.96 -3.04
CA LYS A 43 -23.21 -4.71 -2.65
C LYS A 43 -22.52 -4.05 -1.46
N GLY A 44 -22.01 -4.83 -0.51
CA GLY A 44 -21.12 -4.33 0.54
C GLY A 44 -19.70 -4.01 0.07
N SER A 45 -19.22 -4.63 -1.02
CA SER A 45 -17.87 -4.36 -1.54
C SER A 45 -17.76 -3.03 -2.25
N GLY A 46 -18.83 -2.47 -2.82
CA GLY A 46 -18.76 -1.19 -3.53
C GLY A 46 -18.18 -0.02 -2.71
N GLU A 47 -18.52 0.07 -1.42
CA GLU A 47 -17.95 1.08 -0.51
C GLU A 47 -16.47 0.79 -0.20
N HIS A 48 -16.13 -0.47 0.00
CA HIS A 48 -14.74 -0.90 0.21
C HIS A 48 -13.88 -0.69 -1.04
N ASP A 49 -14.40 -1.00 -2.22
CA ASP A 49 -13.74 -0.85 -3.52
C ASP A 49 -13.52 0.64 -3.83
N ALA A 50 -14.50 1.50 -3.51
CA ALA A 50 -14.35 2.95 -3.60
C ALA A 50 -13.28 3.48 -2.63
N ALA A 51 -13.26 3.01 -1.39
CA ALA A 51 -12.25 3.39 -0.41
C ALA A 51 -10.83 2.93 -0.82
N ILE A 52 -10.70 1.71 -1.36
CA ILE A 52 -9.43 1.20 -1.90
C ILE A 52 -8.96 2.05 -3.09
N ARG A 53 -9.86 2.36 -4.03
CA ARG A 53 -9.55 3.22 -5.17
C ARG A 53 -9.06 4.59 -4.72
N MET A 54 -9.75 5.22 -3.78
CA MET A 54 -9.34 6.53 -3.24
C MET A 54 -7.96 6.48 -2.56
N ARG A 55 -7.66 5.40 -1.83
CA ARG A 55 -6.34 5.19 -1.23
C ARG A 55 -5.26 5.00 -2.29
N LEU A 56 -5.55 4.22 -3.33
CA LEU A 56 -4.62 3.99 -4.44
C LEU A 56 -4.35 5.27 -5.24
N ASP A 57 -5.36 6.10 -5.47
CA ASP A 57 -5.21 7.40 -6.10
C ASP A 57 -4.32 8.33 -5.25
N ARG A 58 -4.50 8.32 -3.92
CA ARG A 58 -3.64 9.08 -3.01
C ARG A 58 -2.19 8.60 -3.05
N LEU A 59 -1.96 7.28 -3.07
CA LEU A 59 -0.63 6.69 -3.20
C LEU A 59 0.02 7.06 -4.53
N SER A 60 -0.74 6.99 -5.63
CA SER A 60 -0.26 7.36 -6.96
C SER A 60 0.20 8.82 -7.01
N ARG A 61 -0.61 9.74 -6.45
CA ARG A 61 -0.23 11.16 -6.34
C ARG A 61 0.98 11.39 -5.44
N ALA A 62 1.14 10.60 -4.39
CA ALA A 62 2.32 10.67 -3.52
C ALA A 62 3.58 10.17 -4.25
N HIS A 63 3.45 9.09 -5.02
CA HIS A 63 4.52 8.56 -5.85
C HIS A 63 4.94 9.55 -6.95
N GLU A 64 3.98 10.19 -7.63
CA GLU A 64 4.29 11.24 -8.61
C GLU A 64 5.03 12.43 -7.99
N ARG A 65 4.68 12.84 -6.77
CA ARG A 65 5.43 13.88 -6.04
C ARG A 65 6.85 13.43 -5.74
N LEU A 66 7.00 12.21 -5.19
CA LEU A 66 8.31 11.65 -4.89
C LEU A 66 9.19 11.56 -6.15
N ALA A 67 8.63 11.14 -7.29
CA ALA A 67 9.36 11.07 -8.55
C ALA A 67 9.89 12.45 -8.98
N ARG A 68 9.07 13.51 -8.85
CA ARG A 68 9.51 14.89 -9.11
C ARG A 68 10.58 15.36 -8.13
N ASP A 69 10.42 15.06 -6.85
CA ASP A 69 11.42 15.43 -5.83
C ASP A 69 12.77 14.77 -6.13
N VAL A 70 12.76 13.50 -6.57
CA VAL A 70 13.97 12.77 -7.00
C VAL A 70 14.60 13.42 -8.24
N GLU A 71 13.80 13.83 -9.22
CA GLU A 71 14.29 14.54 -10.42
C GLU A 71 15.00 15.84 -10.03
N VAL A 72 14.39 16.67 -9.18
CA VAL A 72 14.98 17.91 -8.68
C VAL A 72 16.29 17.65 -7.91
N ILE A 73 16.34 16.60 -7.10
CA ILE A 73 17.56 16.20 -6.39
C ILE A 73 18.66 15.78 -7.37
N LEU A 74 18.33 15.03 -8.43
CA LEU A 74 19.29 14.60 -9.45
C LEU A 74 19.83 15.78 -10.26
N GLU A 75 18.98 16.74 -10.64
CA GLU A 75 19.40 17.98 -11.27
C GLU A 75 20.33 18.78 -10.35
N SER A 76 19.94 18.94 -9.08
CA SER A 76 20.75 19.66 -8.07
C SER A 76 22.11 19.00 -7.85
N LEU A 77 22.15 17.67 -7.78
CA LEU A 77 23.38 16.89 -7.65
C LEU A 77 24.27 17.06 -8.88
N THR A 78 23.68 17.08 -10.08
CA THR A 78 24.41 17.30 -11.33
C THR A 78 25.09 18.67 -11.34
N VAL A 79 24.36 19.72 -10.94
CA VAL A 79 24.90 21.08 -10.80
C VAL A 79 26.00 21.11 -9.74
N TYR A 80 25.78 20.47 -8.59
CA TYR A 80 26.77 20.39 -7.51
C TYR A 80 28.06 19.71 -7.96
N VAL A 81 27.98 18.53 -8.60
CA VAL A 81 29.16 17.79 -9.09
C VAL A 81 29.92 18.59 -10.14
N LYS A 82 29.21 19.26 -11.06
CA LYS A 82 29.83 20.15 -12.03
C LYS A 82 30.58 21.29 -11.34
N TYR A 83 29.96 21.91 -10.35
CA TYR A 83 30.59 22.97 -9.56
C TYR A 83 31.80 22.48 -8.78
N ASP A 84 31.71 21.29 -8.15
CA ASP A 84 32.81 20.66 -7.44
C ASP A 84 34.01 20.40 -8.36
N PHE A 85 33.79 19.88 -9.57
CA PHE A 85 34.86 19.71 -10.56
C PHE A 85 35.43 21.04 -11.06
N MET A 86 34.63 22.10 -11.21
CA MET A 86 35.15 23.41 -11.55
C MET A 86 36.10 23.96 -10.47
N LEU A 87 35.76 23.75 -9.19
CA LEU A 87 36.60 24.16 -8.07
C LEU A 87 37.86 23.30 -7.93
N THR A 88 37.73 21.98 -8.11
CA THR A 88 38.80 21.02 -7.87
C THR A 88 39.72 20.79 -9.08
N ALA A 89 39.35 21.25 -10.29
CA ALA A 89 40.16 21.06 -11.50
C ALA A 89 41.60 21.58 -11.41
N HIS A 90 41.86 22.55 -10.54
CA HIS A 90 43.19 23.15 -10.34
C HIS A 90 43.96 22.53 -9.17
N LEU A 91 43.34 21.62 -8.41
CA LEU A 91 44.01 20.95 -7.29
C LEU A 91 44.88 19.80 -7.81
N PRO A 92 46.08 19.60 -7.25
CA PRO A 92 46.88 18.42 -7.54
C PRO A 92 46.13 17.16 -7.10
N GLU A 93 46.34 16.06 -7.83
CA GLU A 93 45.78 14.76 -7.44
C GLU A 93 46.19 14.43 -5.99
N PRO A 94 45.24 14.00 -5.14
CA PRO A 94 45.54 13.72 -3.75
C PRO A 94 46.50 12.55 -3.64
N ASP A 95 47.54 12.70 -2.81
CA ASP A 95 48.44 11.60 -2.48
C ASP A 95 47.69 10.46 -1.76
N LYS A 96 48.33 9.29 -1.63
CA LYS A 96 47.71 8.09 -1.04
C LYS A 96 47.19 8.34 0.39
N VAL A 97 47.88 9.19 1.16
CA VAL A 97 47.52 9.50 2.55
C VAL A 97 46.28 10.40 2.58
N SER A 98 46.22 11.40 1.71
CA SER A 98 45.10 12.34 1.58
C SER A 98 43.86 11.64 1.04
N ALA A 99 44.01 10.76 0.05
CA ALA A 99 42.94 9.91 -0.45
C ALA A 99 42.40 8.95 0.62
N ALA A 100 43.28 8.37 1.45
CA ALA A 100 42.87 7.53 2.57
C ALA A 100 42.08 8.31 3.64
N LYS A 101 42.52 9.53 3.99
CA LYS A 101 41.76 10.42 4.89
C LYS A 101 40.42 10.85 4.30
N GLY A 102 40.35 11.08 2.98
CA GLY A 102 39.11 11.36 2.28
C GLY A 102 38.11 10.22 2.40
N ARG A 103 38.55 8.98 2.18
CA ARG A 103 37.73 7.78 2.38
C ARG A 103 37.26 7.64 3.83
N GLU A 104 38.15 7.79 4.81
CA GLU A 104 37.79 7.72 6.24
C GLU A 104 36.69 8.74 6.61
N ARG A 105 36.80 9.98 6.10
CA ARG A 105 35.79 11.03 6.33
C ARG A 105 34.46 10.69 5.68
N PHE A 106 34.48 10.14 4.46
CA PHE A 106 33.28 9.69 3.77
C PHE A 106 32.59 8.55 4.53
N ASP A 107 33.34 7.55 5.00
CA ASP A 107 32.80 6.43 5.77
C ASP A 107 32.16 6.89 7.09
N ARG A 108 32.77 7.87 7.76
CA ARG A 108 32.17 8.49 8.95
C ARG A 108 30.87 9.22 8.62
N PHE A 109 30.86 9.99 7.54
CA PHE A 109 29.67 10.69 7.08
C PHE A 109 28.52 9.72 6.77
N THR A 110 28.78 8.65 6.02
CA THR A 110 27.75 7.66 5.66
C THR A 110 27.17 6.98 6.91
N HIS A 111 28.00 6.66 7.90
CA HIS A 111 27.54 6.11 9.17
C HIS A 111 26.63 7.08 9.93
N THR A 112 26.99 8.37 10.00
CA THR A 112 26.16 9.38 10.66
C THR A 112 24.81 9.57 9.95
N VAL A 113 24.80 9.64 8.62
CA VAL A 113 23.56 9.74 7.84
C VAL A 113 22.69 8.50 8.03
N GLY A 114 23.28 7.31 7.98
CA GLY A 114 22.57 6.04 8.21
C GLY A 114 21.88 6.00 9.57
N ASN A 115 22.56 6.45 10.63
CA ASN A 115 21.98 6.52 11.97
C ASN A 115 20.83 7.53 12.07
N SER A 116 20.97 8.69 11.44
CA SER A 116 19.92 9.71 11.39
C SER A 116 18.67 9.19 10.66
N LEU A 117 18.85 8.50 9.53
CA LEU A 117 17.73 7.90 8.78
C LEU A 117 17.03 6.81 9.58
N ALA A 118 17.79 5.91 10.25
CA ALA A 118 17.23 4.89 11.12
C ALA A 118 16.44 5.49 12.30
N GLN A 119 16.90 6.62 12.84
CA GLN A 119 16.18 7.35 13.89
C GLN A 119 14.89 7.98 13.37
N ALA A 120 14.92 8.63 12.21
CA ALA A 120 13.73 9.21 11.59
C ALA A 120 12.67 8.13 11.26
N HIS A 121 13.09 6.96 10.79
CA HIS A 121 12.19 5.82 10.55
C HIS A 121 11.48 5.36 11.84
N ARG A 122 12.20 5.24 12.96
CA ARG A 122 11.62 4.89 14.26
C ARG A 122 10.64 5.95 14.78
N GLN A 123 10.85 7.23 14.48
CA GLN A 123 9.95 8.31 14.88
C GLN A 123 8.66 8.35 14.06
N ASN A 124 8.69 7.79 12.85
CA ASN A 124 7.54 7.71 11.94
C ASN A 124 6.74 6.40 12.07
N GLU A 125 7.15 5.45 12.93
CA GLU A 125 6.31 4.31 13.30
C GLU A 125 5.12 4.80 14.15
N PRO A 126 3.86 4.58 13.73
CA PRO A 126 2.71 4.94 14.55
C PRO A 126 2.76 4.10 15.84
N ALA A 127 2.60 4.76 16.98
CA ALA A 127 2.52 4.18 18.33
C ALA A 127 1.30 3.26 18.51
N GLN A 128 1.18 2.19 17.71
CA GLN A 128 -0.03 1.37 17.57
C GLN A 128 0.08 -0.06 18.11
N LEU A 129 1.03 -0.39 18.98
CA LEU A 129 1.07 -1.73 19.62
C LEU A 129 1.06 -1.71 21.15
N ALA A 130 0.68 -0.61 21.80
CA ALA A 130 0.66 -0.53 23.27
C ALA A 130 -0.73 -0.46 23.93
N ASN A 131 -1.83 -0.40 23.17
CA ASN A 131 -3.17 -0.23 23.74
C ASN A 131 -4.19 -1.21 23.15
N GLU A 132 -4.00 -2.51 23.34
CA GLU A 132 -5.05 -3.53 23.05
C GLU A 132 -5.24 -4.58 24.16
N GLU A 133 -4.66 -4.43 25.36
CA GLU A 133 -4.87 -5.40 26.45
C GLU A 133 -5.88 -4.97 27.55
N ASP A 134 -6.59 -3.84 27.42
CA ASP A 134 -7.46 -3.36 28.51
C ASP A 134 -8.96 -3.27 28.18
N VAL A 135 -9.47 -4.10 27.26
CA VAL A 135 -10.91 -4.20 27.00
C VAL A 135 -11.33 -5.66 26.82
N TYR A 136 -11.42 -6.42 27.92
CA TYR A 136 -12.55 -7.30 28.27
C TYR A 136 -12.25 -8.02 29.59
N ARG A 137 -12.63 -7.42 30.72
CA ARG A 137 -12.89 -8.14 31.97
C ARG A 137 -14.41 -8.36 32.04
N PRO A 138 -14.93 -9.58 31.82
CA PRO A 138 -16.31 -9.86 32.13
C PRO A 138 -16.46 -9.82 33.64
N GLY A 139 -17.06 -8.75 34.13
CA GLY A 139 -17.41 -8.60 35.53
C GLY A 139 -18.47 -9.61 35.95
N ASP A 140 -18.26 -10.14 37.14
CA ASP A 140 -19.23 -10.83 37.97
C ASP A 140 -20.58 -10.09 37.96
N GLN A 141 -21.64 -10.78 37.57
CA GLN A 141 -23.00 -10.41 37.98
C GLN A 141 -23.60 -11.56 38.76
N LYS A 142 -23.98 -11.20 39.99
CA LYS A 142 -24.67 -11.99 41.01
C LYS A 142 -25.97 -12.61 40.52
#